data_AF-A0A967WR10-F1
#
_entry.id   AF-A0A967WR10-F1
#
_cell.length_a   1.000
_cell.length_b   1.000
_cell.length_c   1.000
_cell.angle_alpha   90.00
_cell.angle_beta   90.00
_cell.angle_gamma   90.00
#
_symmetry.space_group_name_H-M   'P 1'
#
loop_
_entity.id
_entity.type
_entity.pdbx_description
1 polymer ?
#
loop_
_entity_poly.entity_id
_entity_poly.type
_entity_poly.pdbx_seq_one_letter_code
_entity_poly.pdbx_strand_id
1 'polypeptide(L)' 'VIVDFWAPWCGPCKMVEPVLEKLAEEYAGKMIVAKVNTDEHSSWAQRFHVQGIPTMLFVANGDLVHQQ' A
#
# COMPACT_ATOMS: atom_id res chain seq x y z
N VAL A 1 -1.82 -6.23 -7.75
CA VAL A 1 -2.31 -5.65 -6.49
C VAL A 1 -1.23 -4.72 -5.98
N ILE A 2 -1.59 -3.50 -5.60
CA ILE A 2 -0.70 -2.60 -4.87
C ILE A 2 -1.16 -2.61 -3.42
N VAL A 3 -0.24 -2.79 -2.47
CA VAL A 3 -0.52 -2.70 -1.04
C VAL A 3 0.17 -1.46 -0.49
N ASP A 4 -0.61 -0.50 0.00
CA ASP A 4 -0.13 0.75 0.60
C ASP A 4 -0.13 0.64 2.13
N PHE A 5 1.04 0.64 2.74
CA PHE A 5 1.20 0.70 4.19
C PHE A 5 1.23 2.17 4.63
N TRP A 6 0.23 2.55 5.41
CA TRP A 6 -0.01 3.93 5.79
C TRP A 6 -0.42 4.06 7.27
N ALA A 7 -0.56 5.31 7.74
CA ALA A 7 -1.17 5.64 9.03
C ALA A 7 -1.75 7.08 9.02
N PRO A 8 -2.72 7.42 9.88
CA PRO A 8 -3.37 8.75 9.88
C PRO A 8 -2.44 9.93 10.18
N TRP A 9 -1.34 9.68 10.90
CA TRP A 9 -0.32 10.67 11.25
C TRP A 9 0.78 10.81 10.19
N CYS A 10 0.77 9.96 9.17
CA CYS A 10 1.76 9.98 8.10
C CYS A 10 1.44 11.08 7.07
N GLY A 11 2.13 12.22 7.19
CA GLY A 11 2.02 13.32 6.23
C GLY A 11 2.29 12.89 4.78
N PRO A 12 3.39 12.17 4.48
CA PRO A 12 3.67 11.73 3.12
C PRO A 12 2.62 10.76 2.55
N CYS A 13 2.04 9.88 3.37
CA CYS A 13 0.99 8.95 2.94
C CYS A 13 -0.23 9.69 2.38
N LYS A 14 -0.65 10.79 3.03
CA LYS A 14 -1.77 11.63 2.58
C LYS A 14 -1.51 12.30 1.23
N MET A 15 -0.25 12.50 0.86
CA MET A 15 0.09 13.05 -0.47
C MET A 15 -0.03 11.99 -1.58
N VAL A 16 0.21 10.72 -1.25
CA VAL A 16 0.19 9.60 -2.19
C VAL A 16 -1.22 9.05 -2.38
N GLU A 17 -2.05 9.10 -1.35
CA GLU A 17 -3.44 8.60 -1.33
C GLU A 17 -4.28 9.04 -2.56
N PRO A 18 -4.35 10.33 -2.96
CA PRO A 18 -5.14 10.74 -4.12
C PRO A 18 -4.63 10.18 -5.45
N VAL A 19 -3.34 9.84 -5.53
CA VAL A 19 -2.75 9.23 -6.72
C VAL A 19 -3.15 7.75 -6.78
N LEU A 20 -3.07 7.06 -5.65
CA LEU A 20 -3.48 5.65 -5.56
C LEU A 20 -4.99 5.46 -5.81
N GLU A 21 -5.84 6.37 -5.33
CA GLU A 21 -7.28 6.34 -5.61
C GLU A 21 -7.57 6.50 -7.11
N LYS A 22 -6.94 7.48 -7.78
CA LYS A 22 -7.07 7.65 -9.24
C LYS A 22 -6.61 6.40 -10.00
N LEU A 23 -5.50 5.78 -9.60
CA LEU A 23 -5.02 4.56 -10.22
C LEU A 23 -5.96 3.37 -9.97
N ALA A 24 -6.56 3.27 -8.78
CA ALA A 24 -7.55 2.24 -8.49
C ALA A 24 -8.80 2.38 -9.36
N GLU A 25 -9.26 3.61 -9.60
CA GLU A 25 -10.39 3.91 -10.48
C GLU A 25 -10.06 3.64 -11.96
N GLU A 26 -8.94 4.16 -12.46
CA GLU A 26 -8.54 4.02 -13.87
C GLU A 26 -8.29 2.55 -14.26
N TYR A 27 -7.76 1.75 -13.33
CA TYR A 27 -7.47 0.33 -13.53
C TYR A 27 -8.49 -0.59 -12.87
N ALA A 28 -9.71 -0.11 -12.61
CA ALA A 28 -10.78 -0.91 -12.03
C ALA A 28 -10.98 -2.24 -12.80
N GLY A 29 -11.01 -3.35 -12.04
CA GLY A 29 -11.11 -4.71 -12.58
C GLY A 29 -9.80 -5.31 -13.12
N LYS A 30 -8.73 -4.51 -13.26
CA LYS A 30 -7.40 -4.99 -13.66
C LYS A 30 -6.40 -4.94 -12.51
N MET A 31 -6.54 -3.96 -11.63
CA MET A 31 -5.68 -3.75 -10.47
C MET A 31 -6.51 -3.47 -9.23
N ILE A 32 -6.02 -3.95 -8.10
CA ILE A 32 -6.58 -3.66 -6.77
C ILE A 32 -5.53 -2.87 -6.00
N VAL A 33 -5.95 -1.76 -5.39
CA VAL A 33 -5.18 -1.05 -4.38
C VAL A 33 -5.74 -1.43 -3.02
N ALA A 34 -4.93 -2.04 -2.18
CA ALA A 34 -5.25 -2.42 -0.81
C ALA A 34 -4.51 -1.49 0.15
N LYS A 35 -5.19 -0.97 1.17
CA LYS A 35 -4.60 -0.08 2.17
C LYS A 35 -4.47 -0.83 3.48
N VAL A 36 -3.29 -0.79 4.10
CA VAL A 36 -3.00 -1.42 5.39
C VAL A 36 -2.59 -0.34 6.37
N ASN A 37 -3.46 -0.05 7.33
CA ASN A 37 -3.13 0.85 8.43
C ASN A 37 -2.18 0.15 9.40
N THR A 38 -0.95 0.65 9.51
CA THR A 38 0.10 0.05 10.34
C THR A 38 -0.17 0.14 11.85
N ASP A 39 -0.99 1.10 12.29
CA ASP A 39 -1.39 1.22 13.70
C ASP A 39 -2.34 0.08 14.10
N GLU A 40 -3.25 -0.31 13.19
CA GLU A 40 -4.26 -1.37 13.41
C GLU A 40 -3.74 -2.76 13.05
N HIS A 41 -2.82 -2.84 12.09
CA HIS A 41 -2.38 -4.07 11.43
C HIS A 41 -0.85 -4.21 11.42
N SER A 42 -0.21 -3.93 12.55
CA SER A 42 1.26 -3.95 12.71
C SER A 42 1.93 -5.28 12.35
N SER A 43 1.23 -6.41 12.54
CA SER A 43 1.73 -7.74 12.16
C SER A 43 1.95 -7.90 10.65
N TRP A 44 1.15 -7.23 9.83
CA TRP A 44 1.33 -7.22 8.38
C TRP A 44 2.56 -6.42 7.96
N ALA A 45 2.78 -5.27 8.60
CA ALA A 45 3.99 -4.47 8.39
C ALA A 45 5.25 -5.28 8.73
N GLN A 46 5.25 -6.00 9.87
CA GLN A 46 6.35 -6.87 10.27
C GLN A 46 6.58 -8.02 9.28
N ARG A 47 5.51 -8.69 8.84
CA ARG A 47 5.59 -9.80 7.88
C ARG A 47 6.27 -9.40 6.57
N PHE A 48 6.02 -8.19 6.11
CA PHE A 48 6.61 -7.65 4.88
C PHE A 48 7.84 -6.75 5.14
N HIS A 49 8.39 -6.80 6.35
CA HIS A 49 9.59 -6.06 6.75
C HIS A 49 9.50 -4.55 6.49
N VAL A 50 8.31 -3.97 6.57
CA VAL A 50 8.07 -2.53 6.41
C VAL A 50 8.75 -1.79 7.56
N GLN A 51 9.79 -0.99 7.25
CA GLN A 51 10.58 -0.25 8.24
C GLN A 51 10.09 1.19 8.45
N GLY A 52 9.25 1.69 7.56
CA GLY A 52 8.72 3.05 7.60
C GLY A 52 7.51 3.17 6.68
N ILE A 53 6.77 4.27 6.83
CA ILE A 53 5.61 4.57 5.98
C ILE A 53 5.78 5.92 5.29
N PRO A 54 5.28 6.06 4.05
CA PRO A 54 4.61 5.04 3.26
C PRO A 54 5.57 3.95 2.75
N THR A 55 5.06 2.74 2.58
CA THR A 55 5.74 1.67 1.84
C THR A 55 4.71 1.00 0.95
N MET A 56 5.08 0.74 -0.30
CA MET A 56 4.18 0.14 -1.28
C MET A 56 4.72 -1.21 -1.75
N LEU A 57 3.87 -2.23 -1.70
CA LEU A 57 4.17 -3.54 -2.27
C LEU A 57 3.42 -3.71 -3.57
N PHE A 58 4.12 -4.18 -4.60
CA PHE A 58 3.53 -4.60 -5.86
C PHE A 58 3.50 -6.12 -5.86
N VAL A 59 2.29 -6.66 -5.96
CA VAL A 59 2.04 -8.10 -5.97
C VAL A 59 1.38 -8.49 -7.28
N ALA A 60 1.95 -9.46 -7.98
CA ALA A 60 1.41 -10.00 -9.22
C ALA A 60 1.36 -11.54 -9.12
N ASN A 61 0.23 -12.13 -9.51
CA ASN A 61 0.01 -13.59 -9.46
C ASN A 61 0.27 -14.25 -8.09
N GLY A 62 0.12 -13.49 -7.00
CA GLY A 62 0.37 -13.98 -5.63
C GLY A 62 1.79 -13.74 -5.11
N ASP A 63 2.71 -13.34 -5.99
CA ASP A 63 4.11 -13.10 -5.64
C ASP A 63 4.42 -11.60 -5.48
N LEU A 64 5.29 -11.29 -4.52
CA LEU A 64 5.83 -9.95 -4.35
C LEU A 64 6.82 -9.66 -5.49
N VAL A 65 6.48 -8.73 -6.38
CA VAL A 65 7.32 -8.34 -7.51
C VAL A 65 8.19 -7.12 -7.21
N HIS A 66 7.72 -6.23 -6.33
CA HIS A 66 8.47 -5.03 -5.96
C HIS A 66 8.04 -4.48 -4.60
N GLN A 67 8.98 -3.83 -3.89
CA GLN A 67 8.75 -3.11 -2.65
C GLN A 67 9.46 -1.75 -2.76
N GLN A 68 8.69 -0.68 -2.55
CA GLN A 68 9.15 0.71 -2.61
C GLN A 68 9.01 1.37 -1.25
#